data_AF-A0A2U1PMM5-F1
#
_entry.id   AF-A0A2U1PMM5-F1
#
_cell.length_a   1.000
_cell.length_b   1.000
_cell.length_c   1.000
_cell.angle_alpha   90.00
_cell.angle_beta   90.00
_cell.angle_gamma   90.00
#
_symmetry.space_group_name_H-M   'P 1'
#
loop_
_entity.id
_entity.type
_entity.pdbx_description
1 polymer ?
#
loop_
_entity_poly.entity_id
_entity_poly.type
_entity_poly.pdbx_seq_one_letter_code
_entity_poly.pdbx_strand_id
1 'polypeptide(L)'
;MEPLLISNVQIYSSGDHRFNKNKKVLVVGAGNSGMEIALDLSNYGAQTSIVVRSPVNSYTTKMVCKSLILLSIIPALQLVDLLSVLVSKLIYGDITKYDLERPSEGPIIRRVRDGKYPFIDVGMFKKIKSGEIQVLPALKGIRGGNEALCENGKCLSI
;
A
#
# COMPACT_ATOMS: atom_id res chain seq x y z
N MET A 1 -10.78 28.49 -3.96
CA MET A 1 -10.24 27.15 -4.25
C MET A 1 -8.87 27.11 -3.60
N GLU A 2 -8.63 26.18 -2.66
CA GLU A 2 -7.29 26.06 -2.06
C GLU A 2 -6.30 25.52 -3.11
N PRO A 3 -5.05 26.00 -3.14
CA PRO A 3 -4.05 25.53 -4.08
C PRO A 3 -3.63 24.09 -3.76
N LEU A 4 -3.32 23.32 -4.81
CA LEU A 4 -2.76 21.98 -4.68
C LEU A 4 -1.40 22.04 -3.95
N LEU A 5 -1.34 21.46 -2.76
CA LEU A 5 -0.09 21.33 -2.01
C LEU A 5 0.60 20.02 -2.37
N ILE A 6 1.73 20.11 -3.06
CA ILE A 6 2.58 18.95 -3.38
C ILE A 6 3.71 18.88 -2.35
N SER A 7 3.82 17.76 -1.64
CA SER A 7 4.93 17.48 -0.74
C SER A 7 5.66 16.20 -1.15
N ASN A 8 6.97 16.20 -0.97
CA ASN A 8 7.76 14.99 -1.06
C ASN A 8 7.69 14.22 0.28
N VAL A 9 7.81 12.90 0.23
CA VAL A 9 7.97 12.01 1.40
C VAL A 9 8.97 12.56 2.42
N GLN A 10 10.08 13.15 1.98
CA GLN A 10 11.11 13.70 2.89
C GLN A 10 10.65 14.89 3.73
N ILE A 11 9.56 15.57 3.34
CA ILE A 11 9.04 16.79 3.97
C ILE A 11 7.80 16.47 4.84
N TYR A 12 7.32 15.24 4.77
CA TYR A 12 6.16 14.79 5.53
C TYR A 12 6.56 14.37 6.94
N SER A 13 5.73 14.76 7.91
CA SER A 13 5.80 14.32 9.30
C SER A 13 4.47 13.67 9.69
N SER A 14 4.51 12.64 10.54
CA SER A 14 3.28 11.99 11.03
C SER A 14 2.36 13.02 11.71
N GLY A 15 1.06 12.95 11.40
CA GLY A 15 0.06 13.88 11.92
C GLY A 15 0.14 15.32 11.40
N ASP A 16 0.88 15.57 10.32
CA ASP A 16 1.03 16.91 9.74
C ASP A 16 -0.32 17.58 9.46
N HIS A 17 -0.53 18.71 10.12
CA HIS A 17 -1.76 19.49 10.07
C HIS A 17 -2.09 20.08 8.69
N ARG A 18 -1.09 20.15 7.81
CA ARG A 18 -1.30 20.56 6.41
C ARG A 18 -2.16 19.56 5.63
N PHE A 19 -2.20 18.31 6.07
CA PHE A 19 -2.84 17.20 5.36
C PHE A 19 -3.92 16.48 6.17
N ASN A 20 -4.24 16.93 7.38
CA ASN A 20 -5.19 16.24 8.26
C ASN A 20 -6.63 16.78 8.15
N LYS A 21 -7.59 16.04 8.72
CA LYS A 21 -9.03 16.38 8.88
C LYS A 21 -9.72 16.95 7.62
N ASN A 22 -10.53 16.12 6.96
CA ASN A 22 -11.38 16.47 5.81
C ASN A 22 -10.64 16.99 4.57
N LYS A 23 -9.30 17.01 4.57
CA LYS A 23 -8.51 17.21 3.35
C LYS A 23 -8.53 15.97 2.49
N LYS A 24 -8.64 16.16 1.18
CA LYS A 24 -8.44 15.11 0.19
C LYS A 24 -6.95 15.02 -0.08
N VAL A 25 -6.39 13.82 0.03
CA VAL A 25 -4.95 13.62 -0.11
C VAL A 25 -4.70 12.42 -1.01
N LEU A 26 -3.92 12.64 -2.06
CA LEU A 26 -3.48 11.61 -2.99
C LEU A 26 -2.02 11.27 -2.74
N VAL A 27 -1.77 10.06 -2.26
CA VAL A 27 -0.43 9.51 -2.13
C VAL A 27 -0.03 8.84 -3.44
N VAL A 28 1.02 9.35 -4.09
CA VAL A 28 1.50 8.80 -5.35
C VAL A 28 2.63 7.81 -5.09
N GLY A 29 2.33 6.52 -5.19
CA GLY A 29 3.28 5.42 -5.06
C GLY A 29 3.07 4.57 -3.80
N ALA A 30 3.14 3.25 -3.99
CA ALA A 30 2.88 2.24 -2.97
C ALA A 30 4.16 1.49 -2.54
N GLY A 31 5.22 2.25 -2.28
CA GLY A 31 6.37 1.74 -1.51
C GLY A 31 6.03 1.65 -0.02
N ASN A 32 6.96 1.15 0.81
CA ASN A 32 6.76 1.07 2.27
C ASN A 32 6.37 2.43 2.85
N SER A 33 7.16 3.49 2.57
CA SER A 33 6.85 4.84 3.07
C SER A 33 5.51 5.37 2.55
N GLY A 34 5.17 5.14 1.29
CA GLY A 34 3.89 5.60 0.73
C GLY A 34 2.69 4.96 1.42
N MET A 35 2.76 3.66 1.74
CA MET A 35 1.70 2.98 2.48
C MET A 35 1.62 3.40 3.94
N GLU A 36 2.75 3.62 4.60
CA GLU A 36 2.78 4.15 5.97
C GLU A 36 2.17 5.56 6.05
N ILE A 37 2.53 6.44 5.11
CA ILE A 37 1.97 7.79 5.01
C ILE A 37 0.48 7.75 4.72
N ALA A 38 0.02 6.91 3.79
CA ALA A 38 -1.41 6.77 3.51
C ALA A 38 -2.21 6.27 4.73
N LEU A 39 -1.62 5.34 5.49
CA LEU A 39 -2.21 4.87 6.74
C LEU A 39 -2.26 5.97 7.80
N ASP A 40 -1.18 6.71 7.98
CA ASP A 40 -1.08 7.82 8.94
C ASP A 40 -2.11 8.92 8.62
N LEU A 41 -2.13 9.41 7.37
CA LEU A 41 -3.11 10.39 6.89
C LEU A 41 -4.55 9.96 7.18
N SER A 42 -4.89 8.70 6.88
CA SER A 42 -6.22 8.17 7.15
C SER A 42 -6.52 8.05 8.65
N ASN A 43 -5.53 7.72 9.49
CA ASN A 43 -5.68 7.73 10.95
C ASN A 43 -5.93 9.15 11.50
N TYR A 44 -5.36 10.17 10.86
CA TYR A 44 -5.57 11.58 11.20
C TYR A 44 -6.79 12.23 10.50
N GLY A 45 -7.65 11.42 9.88
CA GLY A 45 -8.95 11.85 9.34
C GLY A 45 -8.90 12.52 7.97
N ALA A 46 -7.84 12.31 7.19
CA ALA A 46 -7.79 12.73 5.80
C ALA A 46 -8.57 11.76 4.89
N GLN A 47 -9.24 12.28 3.88
CA GLN A 47 -9.83 11.49 2.79
C GLN A 47 -8.70 11.02 1.87
N THR A 48 -8.18 9.84 2.17
CA THR A 48 -6.89 9.38 1.61
C THR A 48 -7.11 8.46 0.42
N SER A 49 -6.39 8.72 -0.65
CA SER A 49 -6.28 7.85 -1.81
C SER A 49 -4.82 7.52 -2.10
N ILE A 50 -4.54 6.32 -2.58
CA ILE A 50 -3.17 5.87 -2.90
C ILE A 50 -3.09 5.27 -4.30
N VAL A 51 -2.06 5.66 -5.05
CA VAL A 51 -1.77 5.13 -6.39
C VAL A 51 -0.84 3.93 -6.28
N VAL A 52 -1.33 2.78 -6.73
CA VAL A 52 -0.62 1.50 -6.75
C VAL A 52 -0.41 1.09 -8.20
N ARG A 53 0.86 1.01 -8.64
CA ARG A 53 1.22 0.67 -10.03
C ARG A 53 1.74 -0.75 -10.22
N SER A 54 2.05 -1.43 -9.12
CA SER A 54 2.72 -2.72 -9.16
C SER A 54 2.24 -3.60 -8.02
N PRO A 55 2.30 -4.93 -8.18
CA PRO A 55 1.91 -5.86 -7.14
C PRO A 55 2.64 -5.63 -5.80
N VAL A 56 1.86 -5.55 -4.73
CA VAL A 56 2.33 -5.23 -3.38
C VAL A 56 2.38 -6.49 -2.53
N ASN A 57 3.54 -6.77 -1.94
CA ASN A 57 3.68 -7.85 -0.96
C ASN A 57 3.40 -7.30 0.44
N SER A 58 2.21 -7.58 0.97
CA SER A 58 1.78 -7.12 2.29
C SER A 58 1.65 -8.29 3.26
N TYR A 59 2.23 -8.12 4.46
CA TYR A 59 2.37 -9.16 5.47
C TYR A 59 2.23 -8.56 6.86
N THR A 60 1.61 -9.26 7.80
CA THR A 60 1.68 -8.85 9.21
C THR A 60 3.03 -9.24 9.81
N THR A 61 3.46 -8.59 10.89
CA THR A 61 4.68 -8.95 11.63
C THR A 61 4.69 -10.44 11.99
N LYS A 62 3.54 -10.98 12.43
CA LYS A 62 3.39 -12.39 12.78
C LYS A 62 3.67 -13.33 11.60
N MET A 63 3.23 -12.98 10.40
CA MET A 63 3.48 -13.80 9.20
C MET A 63 4.97 -13.82 8.85
N VAL A 64 5.64 -12.67 8.90
CA VAL A 64 7.08 -12.58 8.62
C VAL A 64 7.88 -13.39 9.63
N CYS A 65 7.61 -13.21 10.94
CA CYS A 65 8.26 -13.99 11.99
C CYS A 65 8.08 -15.50 11.79
N LYS A 66 6.84 -15.96 11.53
CA LYS A 66 6.58 -17.38 11.26
C LYS A 66 7.29 -17.90 10.03
N SER A 67 7.37 -17.10 8.96
CA SER A 67 8.07 -17.47 7.73
C SER A 67 9.58 -17.64 7.98
N LEU A 68 10.18 -16.77 8.78
CA LEU A 68 11.60 -16.87 9.16
C LEU A 68 11.88 -18.08 10.06
N ILE A 69 11.03 -18.34 11.05
CA ILE A 69 11.13 -19.53 11.91
C ILE A 69 10.99 -20.79 11.04
N LEU A 70 10.01 -20.83 10.14
CA LEU A 70 9.82 -21.97 9.24
C LEU A 70 11.04 -22.20 8.35
N LEU A 71 11.65 -21.13 7.83
CA LEU A 71 12.87 -21.20 7.03
C LEU A 71 14.06 -21.76 7.83
N SER A 72 14.14 -21.49 9.14
CA SER A 72 15.19 -22.08 10.00
C SER A 72 15.02 -23.58 10.25
N ILE A 73 13.80 -24.11 10.08
CA ILE A 73 13.50 -25.53 10.29
C ILE A 73 13.57 -26.29 8.96
N ILE A 74 13.09 -25.67 7.87
CA ILE A 74 13.01 -26.27 6.54
C ILE A 74 13.85 -25.43 5.57
N PRO A 75 15.00 -25.92 5.09
CA PRO A 75 15.88 -25.19 4.18
C PRO A 75 15.35 -25.19 2.72
N ALA A 76 14.04 -25.04 2.53
CA ALA A 76 13.37 -25.04 1.23
C ALA A 76 12.73 -23.66 0.99
N LEU A 77 13.55 -22.71 0.53
CA LEU A 77 13.15 -21.29 0.39
C LEU A 77 11.90 -21.10 -0.49
N GLN A 78 11.80 -21.81 -1.62
CA GLN A 78 10.64 -21.73 -2.50
C GLN A 78 9.35 -22.23 -1.84
N LEU A 79 9.44 -23.30 -1.05
CA LEU A 79 8.29 -23.86 -0.33
C LEU A 79 7.80 -22.89 0.75
N VAL A 80 8.74 -22.31 1.53
CA VAL A 80 8.40 -21.32 2.57
C VAL A 80 7.69 -20.13 1.94
N ASP A 81 8.20 -19.59 0.83
CA ASP A 81 7.58 -18.45 0.18
C ASP A 81 6.22 -18.76 -0.42
N LEU A 82 6.04 -19.94 -1.02
CA LEU A 82 4.73 -20.40 -1.50
C LEU A 82 3.72 -20.47 -0.36
N LEU A 83 4.11 -21.02 0.78
CA LEU A 83 3.28 -21.06 1.99
C LEU A 83 2.98 -19.66 2.52
N SER A 84 3.95 -18.74 2.52
CA SER A 84 3.74 -17.35 2.91
C SER A 84 2.73 -16.64 2.01
N VAL A 85 2.76 -16.88 0.69
CA VAL A 85 1.76 -16.35 -0.26
C VAL A 85 0.39 -16.96 0.01
N LEU A 86 0.31 -18.28 0.26
CA LEU A 86 -0.96 -18.95 0.59
C LEU A 86 -1.58 -18.38 1.88
N VAL A 87 -0.78 -18.23 2.94
CA VAL A 87 -1.23 -17.62 4.21
C VAL A 87 -1.69 -16.17 3.99
N SER A 88 -0.99 -15.40 3.13
CA SER A 88 -1.42 -14.05 2.74
C SER A 88 -2.77 -14.06 2.01
N LYS A 89 -3.00 -15.05 1.12
CA LYS A 89 -4.32 -15.25 0.47
C LYS A 89 -5.41 -15.54 1.49
N LEU A 90 -5.16 -16.37 2.49
CA LEU A 90 -6.15 -16.71 3.52
C LEU A 90 -6.48 -15.51 4.42
N ILE A 91 -5.49 -14.73 4.83
CA ILE A 91 -5.68 -13.60 5.75
C ILE A 91 -6.36 -12.42 5.05
N TYR A 92 -5.88 -12.04 3.87
CA TYR A 92 -6.39 -10.86 3.19
C TYR A 92 -7.57 -11.17 2.25
N GLY A 93 -7.71 -12.42 1.82
CA GLY A 93 -8.70 -12.84 0.83
C GLY A 93 -8.32 -12.40 -0.58
N ASP A 94 -9.35 -12.28 -1.42
CA ASP A 94 -9.24 -11.66 -2.73
C ASP A 94 -9.13 -10.13 -2.59
N ILE A 95 -7.99 -9.59 -3.01
CA ILE A 95 -7.67 -8.16 -2.93
C ILE A 95 -7.83 -7.45 -4.28
N THR A 96 -8.08 -8.21 -5.35
CA THR A 96 -8.24 -7.66 -6.71
C THR A 96 -9.46 -6.75 -6.82
N LYS A 97 -10.51 -7.04 -6.03
CA LYS A 97 -11.69 -6.18 -5.84
C LYS A 97 -11.40 -4.79 -5.25
N TYR A 98 -10.18 -4.56 -4.76
CA TYR A 98 -9.71 -3.26 -4.26
C TYR A 98 -8.63 -2.67 -5.18
N ASP A 99 -8.58 -3.06 -6.46
CA ASP A 99 -7.57 -2.61 -7.42
C ASP A 99 -6.12 -2.91 -6.97
N LEU A 100 -5.95 -3.96 -6.15
CA LEU A 100 -4.65 -4.43 -5.69
C LEU A 100 -4.31 -5.79 -6.28
N GLU A 101 -3.06 -5.94 -6.67
CA GLU A 101 -2.52 -7.21 -7.13
C GLU A 101 -1.54 -7.79 -6.11
N ARG A 102 -1.64 -9.11 -5.89
CA ARG A 102 -0.69 -9.86 -5.07
C ARG A 102 0.38 -10.46 -5.98
N PRO A 103 1.67 -10.27 -5.68
CA PRO A 103 2.75 -10.99 -6.36
C PRO A 103 2.56 -12.52 -6.26
N SER A 104 2.96 -13.25 -7.30
CA SER A 104 3.03 -14.72 -7.25
C SER A 104 4.16 -15.22 -6.34
N GLU A 105 5.20 -14.41 -6.17
CA GLU A 105 6.38 -14.72 -5.37
C GLU A 105 6.27 -14.15 -3.95
N GLY A 106 6.75 -14.94 -3.00
CA GLY A 106 6.72 -14.59 -1.59
C GLY A 106 7.74 -13.51 -1.18
N PRO A 107 7.74 -13.15 0.11
CA PRO A 107 8.50 -12.02 0.60
C PRO A 107 10.00 -12.29 0.67
N ILE A 108 10.45 -13.53 0.81
CA ILE A 108 11.87 -13.87 0.97
C ILE A 108 12.57 -13.85 -0.40
N ILE A 109 11.99 -14.49 -1.42
CA ILE A 109 12.52 -14.47 -2.80
C ILE A 109 12.63 -13.04 -3.30
N ARG A 110 11.58 -12.23 -3.12
CA ARG A 110 11.60 -10.83 -3.57
C ARG A 110 12.61 -9.98 -2.83
N ARG A 111 12.83 -10.24 -1.54
CA ARG A 111 13.91 -9.58 -0.78
C ARG A 111 15.27 -9.93 -1.37
N VAL A 112 15.54 -11.22 -1.63
CA VAL A 112 16.83 -11.69 -2.14
C VAL A 112 17.10 -11.21 -3.56
N ARG A 113 16.11 -11.31 -4.46
CA ARG A 113 16.27 -10.96 -5.88
C ARG A 113 16.20 -9.46 -6.14
N ASP A 114 15.20 -8.79 -5.56
CA ASP A 114 14.88 -7.40 -5.93
C ASP A 114 15.29 -6.39 -4.85
N GLY A 115 15.78 -6.84 -3.69
CA GLY A 115 15.97 -5.99 -2.50
C GLY A 115 14.66 -5.44 -1.93
N LYS A 116 13.50 -5.93 -2.38
CA LYS A 116 12.18 -5.41 -2.01
C LYS A 116 11.65 -6.11 -0.78
N TYR A 117 11.55 -5.36 0.31
CA TYR A 117 10.94 -5.84 1.54
C TYR A 117 9.41 -5.85 1.44
N PRO A 118 8.73 -6.79 2.12
CA PRO A 118 7.29 -6.71 2.25
C PRO A 118 6.90 -5.50 3.09
N PHE A 119 5.74 -4.93 2.78
CA PHE A 119 5.10 -3.96 3.65
C PHE A 119 4.50 -4.67 4.85
N ILE A 120 4.78 -4.13 6.04
CA ILE A 120 4.26 -4.64 7.29
C ILE A 120 2.90 -4.03 7.57
N ASP A 121 1.85 -4.81 7.35
CA ASP A 121 0.49 -4.36 7.58
C ASP A 121 0.17 -4.32 9.08
N VAL A 122 -0.06 -3.10 9.57
CA VAL A 122 -0.51 -2.80 10.94
C VAL A 122 -1.94 -2.25 10.98
N GLY A 123 -2.67 -2.29 9.86
CA GLY A 123 -4.05 -1.78 9.78
C GLY A 123 -4.44 -1.17 8.43
N MET A 124 -3.55 -1.15 7.44
CA MET A 124 -3.78 -0.63 6.10
C MET A 124 -4.91 -1.40 5.40
N PHE A 125 -4.86 -2.75 5.41
CA PHE A 125 -5.90 -3.54 4.73
C PHE A 125 -7.26 -3.39 5.40
N LYS A 126 -7.32 -3.13 6.70
CA LYS A 126 -8.58 -2.84 7.38
C LYS A 126 -9.23 -1.58 6.79
N LYS A 127 -8.43 -0.52 6.60
CA LYS A 127 -8.88 0.76 6.04
C LYS A 127 -9.17 0.72 4.54
N ILE A 128 -8.42 -0.07 3.78
CA ILE A 128 -8.75 -0.32 2.36
C ILE A 128 -10.08 -1.07 2.27
N LYS A 129 -10.28 -2.11 3.08
CA LYS A 129 -11.52 -2.90 3.09
C LYS A 129 -12.74 -2.10 3.56
N SER A 130 -12.57 -1.15 4.47
CA SER A 130 -13.65 -0.24 4.91
C SER A 130 -13.91 0.92 3.94
N GLY A 131 -13.01 1.15 2.97
CA GLY A 131 -13.10 2.28 2.04
C GLY A 131 -12.56 3.61 2.59
N GLU A 132 -12.01 3.62 3.80
CA GLU A 132 -11.34 4.79 4.39
C GLU A 132 -10.06 5.17 3.62
N ILE A 133 -9.45 4.22 2.92
CA ILE A 133 -8.37 4.45 1.96
C ILE A 133 -8.79 3.89 0.61
N GLN A 134 -8.86 4.76 -0.39
CA GLN A 134 -9.17 4.35 -1.76
C GLN A 134 -7.88 4.03 -2.53
N VAL A 135 -7.84 2.85 -3.15
CA VAL A 135 -6.76 2.47 -4.06
C VAL A 135 -7.11 2.93 -5.47
N LEU A 136 -6.11 3.46 -6.17
CA LEU A 136 -6.19 3.89 -7.56
C LEU A 136 -5.08 3.22 -8.38
N PRO A 137 -5.34 2.91 -9.65
CA PRO A 137 -4.30 2.45 -10.56
C PRO A 137 -3.39 3.62 -10.97
N ALA A 138 -2.47 3.35 -11.89
CA ALA A 138 -1.54 4.35 -12.41
C ALA A 138 -2.22 5.65 -12.86
N LEU A 139 -1.55 6.78 -12.58
CA LEU A 139 -2.01 8.10 -12.98
C LEU A 139 -1.60 8.39 -14.42
N LYS A 140 -2.56 8.88 -15.21
CA LYS A 140 -2.35 9.48 -16.52
C LYS A 140 -1.97 10.96 -16.43
N GLY A 141 -2.47 11.68 -15.43
CA GLY A 141 -2.15 13.09 -15.22
C GLY A 141 -3.02 13.76 -14.17
N ILE A 142 -2.75 15.04 -13.91
CA ILE A 142 -3.56 15.89 -13.04
C ILE A 142 -4.19 16.99 -13.92
N ARG A 143 -5.50 17.17 -13.83
CA ARG A 143 -6.26 18.20 -14.53
C ARG A 143 -6.69 19.28 -13.55
N GLY A 144 -6.56 20.54 -13.95
CA GLY A 144 -7.07 21.69 -13.19
C GLY A 144 -6.46 21.90 -11.80
N GLY A 145 -5.47 21.10 -11.40
CA GLY A 145 -4.86 21.11 -10.07
C GLY A 145 -5.69 20.41 -8.98
N ASN A 146 -6.83 19.81 -9.31
CA ASN A 146 -7.77 19.24 -8.34
C ASN A 146 -8.42 17.93 -8.80
N GLU A 147 -8.01 17.40 -9.95
CA GLU A 147 -8.52 16.14 -10.49
C GLU A 147 -7.37 15.23 -10.90
N ALA A 148 -7.32 14.04 -10.33
CA ALA A 148 -6.42 12.97 -10.72
C ALA A 148 -7.09 12.08 -11.79
N LEU A 149 -6.45 11.98 -12.95
CA LEU A 149 -6.86 11.12 -14.05
C LEU A 149 -6.08 9.81 -13.98
N CYS A 150 -6.77 8.69 -13.86
CA CYS A 150 -6.16 7.35 -13.80
C CYS A 150 -6.18 6.68 -15.19
N GLU A 151 -5.29 5.71 -15.42
CA GLU A 151 -5.17 4.98 -16.69
C GLU A 151 -6.45 4.20 -17.07
N ASN A 152 -7.19 3.71 -16.08
CA ASN A 152 -8.48 3.04 -16.30
C ASN A 152 -9.64 4.00 -16.61
N GLY A 153 -9.37 5.29 -16.81
CA GLY A 153 -10.38 6.33 -17.08
C GLY A 153 -11.10 6.85 -15.82
N LYS A 154 -10.75 6.36 -14.62
CA LYS A 154 -11.32 6.87 -13.36
C LYS A 154 -10.76 8.26 -13.07
N CYS A 155 -11.65 9.21 -12.79
CA CYS A 155 -11.31 10.54 -12.30
C CYS A 155 -11.57 10.60 -10.79
N LEU A 156 -10.61 11.13 -10.03
CA LEU A 156 -10.79 11.40 -8.60
C LEU A 156 -10.55 12.89 -8.34
N SER A 157 -11.50 13.54 -7.66
CA SER A 157 -11.26 14.88 -7.11
C SER A 157 -10.30 14.77 -5.93
N ILE A 158 -9.21 15.54 -5.99
CA ILE A 158 -8.13 15.64 -4.99
C ILE A 158 -8.03 17.05 -4.44
#